data_AF-A0A4R2DIX0-F1
#
_entry.id   AF-A0A4R2DIX0-F1
#
_cell.length_a   1.000
_cell.length_b   1.000
_cell.length_c   1.000
_cell.angle_alpha   90.00
_cell.angle_beta   90.00
_cell.angle_gamma   90.00
#
_symmetry.space_group_name_H-M   'P 1'
#
loop_
_entity.id
_entity.type
_entity.pdbx_description
1 polymer ?
#
loop_
_entity_poly.entity_id
_entity_poly.type
_entity_poly.pdbx_seq_one_letter_code
_entity_poly.pdbx_strand_id
1 'polypeptide(L)'
;MSPTSTSVRASAPAALAAAACASAVAVFVLMVGETALPTGTRSDFSPMITAVLAVVSVVGLQRSGSPRTAWSLGAGAVLVLGSIRYLVPAGASADTLTTVGLVTSGTTGVLLGAAVAGAWAGSNGPWALLTGAWSAFLTAAAVGVQVPVDPVQWTITQWLLAIALVALVAAALTATPGGRTQGFDPRLLMVTALAAGVLAVGYRLLGELVTSEAGAGGARMWFAAVGALVVMVIGAEVTARVVPSGDDRFVLAVTGAVAAVYPVMLELFGSGQWWLPLLVVAAAAVGVCCSPYVPYAAAGLVVALAVSTAAVLWPQFAENVPLPVRLALIAAGTGLALASSLPGSAAVAALGLSLPLPLTAVIGAVWLLPADTAWTALALAATGAVCAWQVR
;
A
#
# COMPACT_ATOMS: atom_id res chain seq x y z
N MET A 1 0.76 -42.89 15.91
CA MET A 1 0.61 -41.42 16.04
C MET A 1 0.72 -40.83 14.65
N SER A 2 -0.37 -40.32 14.07
CA SER A 2 -0.32 -39.82 12.70
C SER A 2 0.38 -38.45 12.68
N PRO A 3 1.39 -38.24 11.81
CA PRO A 3 2.09 -36.95 11.67
C PRO A 3 1.22 -35.85 11.02
N THR A 4 -0.05 -36.11 10.77
CA THR A 4 -0.99 -35.21 10.10
C THR A 4 -1.55 -34.11 11.00
N SER A 5 -1.45 -34.21 12.33
CA SER A 5 -2.08 -33.24 13.25
C SER A 5 -1.21 -32.02 13.58
N THR A 6 0.12 -32.14 13.52
CA THR A 6 1.07 -31.07 13.88
C THR A 6 1.40 -30.15 12.72
N SER A 7 1.52 -30.69 11.49
CA SER A 7 1.78 -29.90 10.28
C SER A 7 0.63 -28.94 9.93
N VAL A 8 -0.63 -29.39 10.12
CA VAL A 8 -1.83 -28.56 9.90
C VAL A 8 -1.89 -27.38 10.88
N ARG A 9 -1.48 -27.56 12.15
CA ARG A 9 -1.51 -26.50 13.17
C ARG A 9 -0.43 -25.42 12.97
N ALA A 10 0.72 -25.76 12.41
CA ALA A 10 1.83 -24.81 12.19
C ALA A 10 1.73 -24.03 10.87
N SER A 11 1.03 -24.56 9.86
CA SER A 11 0.91 -23.94 8.54
C SER A 11 0.18 -22.59 8.54
N ALA A 12 -0.86 -22.46 9.36
CA ALA A 12 -1.65 -21.23 9.44
C ALA A 12 -0.88 -20.03 10.02
N PRO A 13 -0.23 -20.09 11.21
CA PRO A 13 0.48 -18.94 11.76
C PRO A 13 1.67 -18.51 10.92
N ALA A 14 2.40 -19.46 10.32
CA ALA A 14 3.54 -19.15 9.45
C ALA A 14 3.10 -18.40 8.18
N ALA A 15 2.03 -18.85 7.53
CA ALA A 15 1.48 -18.17 6.35
C ALA A 15 0.92 -16.78 6.67
N LEU A 16 0.28 -16.59 7.83
CA LEU A 16 -0.20 -15.28 8.27
C LEU A 16 0.95 -14.31 8.56
N ALA A 17 1.99 -14.77 9.27
CA ALA A 17 3.18 -13.97 9.51
C ALA A 17 3.88 -13.62 8.20
N ALA A 18 4.02 -14.57 7.26
CA ALA A 18 4.61 -14.33 5.95
C ALA A 18 3.81 -13.30 5.15
N ALA A 19 2.48 -13.42 5.12
CA ALA A 19 1.60 -12.48 4.44
C ALA A 19 1.74 -11.05 5.00
N ALA A 20 1.70 -10.90 6.32
CA ALA A 20 1.83 -9.60 6.97
C ALA A 20 3.25 -9.01 6.79
N CYS A 21 4.30 -9.78 7.06
CA CYS A 21 5.67 -9.28 6.99
C CYS A 21 6.13 -9.01 5.55
N ALA A 22 5.81 -9.87 4.59
CA ALA A 22 6.23 -9.68 3.20
C ALA A 22 5.57 -8.46 2.55
N SER A 23 4.28 -8.26 2.80
CA SER A 23 3.55 -7.08 2.31
C SER A 23 4.01 -5.80 3.02
N ALA A 24 4.27 -5.86 4.33
CA ALA A 24 4.86 -4.76 5.06
C ALA A 24 6.25 -4.37 4.50
N VAL A 25 7.13 -5.34 4.26
CA VAL A 25 8.44 -5.10 3.62
C VAL A 25 8.27 -4.48 2.24
N ALA A 26 7.42 -5.04 1.38
CA ALA A 26 7.24 -4.53 0.02
C ALA A 26 6.83 -3.06 0.02
N VAL A 27 5.84 -2.68 0.83
CA VAL A 27 5.35 -1.30 0.93
C VAL A 27 6.38 -0.38 1.61
N PHE A 28 7.01 -0.83 2.69
CA PHE A 28 7.98 -0.02 3.45
C PHE A 28 9.23 0.29 2.62
N VAL A 29 9.78 -0.71 1.91
CA VAL A 29 10.95 -0.53 1.04
C VAL A 29 10.66 0.45 -0.08
N LEU A 30 9.44 0.44 -0.64
CA LEU A 30 9.06 1.39 -1.69
C LEU A 30 8.92 2.82 -1.16
N MET A 31 8.20 2.99 -0.05
CA MET A 31 7.96 4.31 0.55
C MET A 31 9.25 4.95 1.08
N VAL A 32 10.16 4.17 1.66
CA VAL A 32 11.43 4.67 2.24
C VAL A 32 12.57 4.67 1.23
N GLY A 33 12.63 3.68 0.34
CA GLY A 33 13.71 3.55 -0.65
C GLY A 33 13.71 4.68 -1.68
N GLU A 34 12.52 5.10 -2.14
CA GLU A 34 12.37 6.26 -3.03
C GLU A 34 12.84 7.56 -2.35
N THR A 35 12.51 7.77 -1.07
CA THR A 35 12.87 8.99 -0.35
C THR A 35 14.35 9.07 0.00
N ALA A 36 15.02 7.93 0.17
CA ALA A 36 16.45 7.84 0.46
C ALA A 36 17.36 8.11 -0.76
N LEU A 37 16.86 7.97 -1.99
CA LEU A 37 17.63 8.27 -3.19
C LEU A 37 17.84 9.79 -3.37
N PRO A 38 19.05 10.25 -3.75
CA PRO A 38 19.31 11.65 -4.08
C PRO A 38 18.32 12.19 -5.12
N THR A 39 17.93 13.44 -4.95
CA THR A 39 17.09 14.16 -5.93
C THR A 39 17.74 14.10 -7.32
N GLY A 40 16.98 13.65 -8.33
CA GLY A 40 17.46 13.45 -9.70
C GLY A 40 17.95 12.04 -10.04
N THR A 41 18.02 11.11 -9.07
CA THR A 41 18.31 9.68 -9.32
C THR A 41 17.10 8.76 -9.15
N ARG A 42 15.93 9.34 -8.81
CA ARG A 42 14.67 8.63 -8.69
C ARG A 42 14.10 8.35 -10.08
N SER A 43 13.63 7.13 -10.29
CA SER A 43 12.92 6.78 -11.51
C SER A 43 11.44 7.06 -11.34
N ASP A 44 10.88 7.90 -12.21
CA ASP A 44 9.44 8.16 -12.24
C ASP A 44 8.60 6.91 -12.56
N PHE A 45 9.24 5.85 -13.06
CA PHE A 45 8.59 4.59 -13.41
C PHE A 45 8.54 3.56 -12.28
N SER A 46 9.20 3.78 -11.13
CA SER A 46 9.24 2.79 -10.04
C SER A 46 7.85 2.33 -9.58
N PRO A 47 6.86 3.22 -9.30
CA PRO A 47 5.54 2.77 -8.85
C PRO A 47 4.80 1.96 -9.92
N MET A 48 4.99 2.31 -11.19
CA MET A 48 4.43 1.56 -12.33
C MET A 48 5.03 0.16 -12.42
N ILE A 49 6.35 0.05 -12.35
CA ILE A 49 7.08 -1.22 -12.42
C ILE A 49 6.64 -2.13 -11.28
N THR A 50 6.55 -1.60 -10.06
CA THR A 50 6.03 -2.33 -8.92
C THR A 50 4.61 -2.83 -9.15
N ALA A 51 3.69 -1.96 -9.56
CA ALA A 51 2.28 -2.30 -9.73
C ALA A 51 2.10 -3.39 -10.80
N VAL A 52 2.77 -3.24 -11.95
CA VAL A 52 2.73 -4.22 -13.04
C VAL A 52 3.36 -5.54 -12.60
N LEU A 53 4.53 -5.53 -11.97
CA LEU A 53 5.19 -6.76 -11.55
C LEU A 53 4.48 -7.45 -10.39
N ALA A 54 3.79 -6.72 -9.51
CA ALA A 54 2.94 -7.32 -8.49
C ALA A 54 1.81 -8.14 -9.11
N VAL A 55 1.08 -7.57 -10.07
CA VAL A 55 0.02 -8.28 -10.78
C VAL A 55 0.59 -9.46 -11.57
N VAL A 56 1.63 -9.26 -12.39
CA VAL A 56 2.24 -10.32 -13.20
C VAL A 56 2.75 -11.48 -12.33
N SER A 57 3.32 -11.18 -11.16
CA SER A 57 3.83 -12.20 -10.23
C SER A 57 2.71 -13.02 -9.58
N VAL A 58 1.63 -12.38 -9.12
CA VAL A 58 0.45 -13.12 -8.62
C VAL A 58 -0.01 -14.13 -9.63
N VAL A 59 -0.11 -13.67 -10.87
CA VAL A 59 -0.65 -14.41 -11.99
C VAL A 59 0.23 -15.61 -12.38
N GLY A 60 1.54 -15.39 -12.48
CA GLY A 60 2.50 -16.48 -12.73
C GLY A 60 2.44 -17.54 -11.64
N LEU A 61 2.25 -17.12 -10.39
CA LEU A 61 2.13 -18.01 -9.23
C LEU A 61 0.77 -18.70 -9.12
N GLN A 62 -0.32 -18.08 -9.58
CA GLN A 62 -1.62 -18.75 -9.68
C GLN A 62 -1.58 -19.86 -10.73
N ARG A 63 -0.87 -19.65 -11.85
CA ARG A 63 -0.66 -20.72 -12.85
C ARG A 63 0.09 -21.92 -12.30
N SER A 64 1.03 -21.72 -11.37
CA SER A 64 1.81 -22.81 -10.78
C SER A 64 0.98 -23.67 -9.83
N GLY A 65 -0.17 -23.18 -9.35
CA GLY A 65 -1.08 -23.93 -8.49
C GLY A 65 -0.60 -24.08 -7.05
N SER A 66 0.60 -23.59 -6.69
CA SER A 66 1.28 -23.99 -5.46
C SER A 66 1.63 -22.81 -4.53
N PRO A 67 1.06 -22.72 -3.32
CA PRO A 67 1.40 -21.66 -2.36
C PRO A 67 2.87 -21.72 -1.92
N ARG A 68 3.47 -22.92 -1.94
CA ARG A 68 4.90 -23.09 -1.64
C ARG A 68 5.79 -22.32 -2.61
N THR A 69 5.42 -22.29 -3.89
CA THR A 69 6.19 -21.56 -4.91
C THR A 69 6.10 -20.04 -4.70
N ALA A 70 4.94 -19.55 -4.26
CA ALA A 70 4.74 -18.14 -3.92
C ALA A 70 5.65 -17.74 -2.75
N TRP A 71 5.63 -18.48 -1.66
CA TRP A 71 6.47 -18.19 -0.50
C TRP A 71 7.97 -18.31 -0.79
N SER A 72 8.39 -19.29 -1.60
CA SER A 72 9.80 -19.39 -2.03
C SER A 72 10.22 -18.22 -2.93
N LEU A 73 9.34 -17.75 -3.82
CA LEU A 73 9.63 -16.59 -4.66
C LEU A 73 9.74 -15.33 -3.81
N GLY A 74 8.85 -15.15 -2.83
CA GLY A 74 8.92 -14.07 -1.85
C GLY A 74 10.23 -14.10 -1.06
N ALA A 75 10.66 -15.27 -0.58
CA ALA A 75 11.94 -15.42 0.12
C ALA A 75 13.11 -15.03 -0.78
N GLY A 76 13.10 -15.44 -2.06
CA GLY A 76 14.07 -15.02 -3.06
C GLY A 76 14.09 -13.49 -3.25
N ALA A 77 12.92 -12.86 -3.36
CA ALA A 77 12.83 -11.40 -3.49
C ALA A 77 13.39 -10.67 -2.25
N VAL A 78 13.13 -11.16 -1.03
CA VAL A 78 13.71 -10.62 0.21
C VAL A 78 15.23 -10.78 0.24
N LEU A 79 15.77 -11.91 -0.24
CA LEU A 79 17.22 -12.10 -0.36
C LEU A 79 17.82 -11.12 -1.37
N VAL A 80 17.18 -10.89 -2.52
CA VAL A 80 17.64 -9.88 -3.49
C VAL A 80 17.65 -8.50 -2.86
N LEU A 81 16.56 -8.08 -2.21
CA LEU A 81 16.48 -6.80 -1.50
C LEU A 81 17.57 -6.66 -0.42
N GLY A 82 17.82 -7.72 0.35
CA GLY A 82 18.91 -7.73 1.34
C GLY A 82 20.30 -7.67 0.70
N SER A 83 20.49 -8.29 -0.48
CA SER A 83 21.78 -8.34 -1.18
C SER A 83 22.16 -7.03 -1.86
N ILE A 84 21.18 -6.26 -2.35
CA ILE A 84 21.41 -4.97 -3.05
C ILE A 84 22.30 -4.05 -2.21
N ARG A 85 22.12 -4.02 -0.89
CA ARG A 85 22.94 -3.22 0.03
C ARG A 85 24.44 -3.54 -0.03
N TYR A 86 24.81 -4.79 -0.27
CA TYR A 86 26.21 -5.22 -0.30
C TYR A 86 26.85 -5.06 -1.68
N LEU A 87 26.03 -4.86 -2.72
CA LEU A 87 26.47 -4.81 -4.11
C LEU A 87 26.66 -3.38 -4.62
N VAL A 88 26.10 -2.37 -3.96
CA VAL A 88 26.19 -0.97 -4.38
C VAL A 88 27.41 -0.28 -3.73
N PRO A 89 28.41 0.16 -4.51
CA PRO A 89 29.58 0.86 -3.98
C PRO A 89 29.22 2.22 -3.37
N ALA A 90 29.99 2.66 -2.36
CA ALA A 90 29.79 3.96 -1.69
C ALA A 90 29.96 5.19 -2.61
N GLY A 91 30.52 5.02 -3.81
CA GLY A 91 30.68 6.06 -4.84
C GLY A 91 29.88 5.77 -6.12
N ALA A 92 28.74 5.09 -6.01
CA ALA A 92 27.90 4.75 -7.16
C ALA A 92 27.47 5.99 -7.95
N SER A 93 27.54 5.91 -9.29
CA SER A 93 27.06 6.96 -10.18
C SER A 93 25.53 7.10 -10.10
N ALA A 94 25.01 8.26 -10.53
CA ALA A 94 23.57 8.51 -10.65
C ALA A 94 22.83 7.41 -11.44
N ASP A 95 23.42 6.94 -12.54
CA ASP A 95 22.85 5.87 -13.37
C ASP A 95 22.77 4.53 -12.61
N THR A 96 23.80 4.25 -11.79
CA THR A 96 23.83 3.05 -10.95
C THR A 96 22.73 3.11 -9.89
N LEU A 97 22.57 4.26 -9.23
CA LEU A 97 21.52 4.48 -8.23
C LEU A 97 20.11 4.40 -8.83
N THR A 98 19.93 4.94 -10.04
CA THR A 98 18.66 4.83 -10.78
C THR A 98 18.34 3.37 -11.10
N THR A 99 19.34 2.61 -11.58
CA THR A 99 19.20 1.17 -11.87
C THR A 99 18.85 0.38 -10.61
N VAL A 100 19.49 0.70 -9.48
CA VAL A 100 19.19 0.08 -8.18
C VAL A 100 17.76 0.39 -7.74
N GLY A 101 17.28 1.62 -7.93
CA GLY A 101 15.89 2.01 -7.68
C GLY A 101 14.92 1.16 -8.51
N LEU A 102 15.19 0.99 -9.80
CA LEU A 102 14.38 0.14 -10.69
C LEU A 102 14.37 -1.33 -10.24
N VAL A 103 15.54 -1.91 -9.91
CA VAL A 103 15.62 -3.29 -9.42
C VAL A 103 14.88 -3.46 -8.09
N THR A 104 14.99 -2.48 -7.19
CA THR A 104 14.27 -2.45 -5.91
C THR A 104 12.76 -2.37 -6.12
N SER A 105 12.29 -1.51 -7.03
CA SER A 105 10.88 -1.40 -7.39
C SER A 105 10.33 -2.69 -8.00
N GLY A 106 11.12 -3.37 -8.83
CA GLY A 106 10.71 -4.62 -9.44
C GLY A 106 10.66 -5.77 -8.44
N THR A 107 11.66 -5.89 -7.57
CA THR A 107 11.72 -6.93 -6.54
C THR A 107 10.65 -6.75 -5.47
N THR A 108 10.34 -5.52 -5.06
CA THR A 108 9.20 -5.25 -4.17
C THR A 108 7.86 -5.54 -4.83
N GLY A 109 7.71 -5.27 -6.13
CA GLY A 109 6.54 -5.70 -6.91
C GLY A 109 6.38 -7.23 -6.89
N VAL A 110 7.45 -7.96 -7.21
CA VAL A 110 7.47 -9.43 -7.14
C VAL A 110 7.15 -9.95 -5.74
N LEU A 111 7.71 -9.33 -4.69
CA LEU A 111 7.45 -9.68 -3.30
C LEU A 111 5.98 -9.48 -2.93
N LEU A 112 5.39 -8.33 -3.29
CA LEU A 112 3.98 -8.04 -3.05
C LEU A 112 3.10 -9.06 -3.78
N GLY A 113 3.39 -9.35 -5.04
CA GLY A 113 2.63 -10.33 -5.82
C GLY A 113 2.76 -11.76 -5.27
N ALA A 114 3.96 -12.14 -4.80
CA ALA A 114 4.18 -13.41 -4.12
C ALA A 114 3.40 -13.50 -2.80
N ALA A 115 3.40 -12.43 -2.01
CA ALA A 115 2.63 -12.35 -0.78
C ALA A 115 1.13 -12.48 -1.03
N VAL A 116 0.61 -11.79 -2.05
CA VAL A 116 -0.81 -11.86 -2.45
C VAL A 116 -1.18 -13.25 -2.92
N ALA A 117 -0.41 -13.87 -3.80
CA ALA A 117 -0.67 -15.25 -4.24
C ALA A 117 -0.64 -16.25 -3.07
N GLY A 118 0.31 -16.11 -2.15
CA GLY A 118 0.42 -16.97 -0.97
C GLY A 118 -0.72 -16.76 0.03
N ALA A 119 -1.12 -15.51 0.26
CA ALA A 119 -2.20 -15.15 1.17
C ALA A 119 -3.57 -15.64 0.70
N TRP A 120 -3.85 -15.57 -0.60
CA TRP A 120 -5.12 -16.03 -1.18
C TRP A 120 -5.29 -17.56 -1.21
N ALA A 121 -4.27 -18.32 -0.80
CA ALA A 121 -4.40 -19.77 -0.63
C ALA A 121 -5.12 -20.19 0.67
N GLY A 122 -5.36 -19.26 1.61
CA GLY A 122 -6.02 -19.52 2.88
C GLY A 122 -7.08 -18.47 3.22
N SER A 123 -8.04 -18.81 4.09
CA SER A 123 -9.16 -17.92 4.45
C SER A 123 -8.72 -16.65 5.18
N ASN A 124 -7.66 -16.76 6.00
CA ASN A 124 -7.23 -15.66 6.88
C ASN A 124 -6.06 -14.84 6.28
N GLY A 125 -5.44 -15.33 5.21
CA GLY A 125 -4.28 -14.69 4.58
C GLY A 125 -4.55 -13.27 4.08
N PRO A 126 -5.67 -12.98 3.39
CA PRO A 126 -5.97 -11.64 2.88
C PRO A 126 -5.98 -10.56 3.98
N TRP A 127 -6.53 -10.88 5.16
CA TRP A 127 -6.57 -9.95 6.30
C TRP A 127 -5.18 -9.66 6.87
N ALA A 128 -4.35 -10.69 7.03
CA ALA A 128 -2.97 -10.52 7.50
C ALA A 128 -2.14 -9.71 6.52
N LEU A 129 -2.29 -9.99 5.23
CA LEU A 129 -1.64 -9.26 4.16
C LEU A 129 -2.06 -7.78 4.13
N LEU A 130 -3.36 -7.50 4.21
CA LEU A 130 -3.86 -6.14 4.26
C LEU A 130 -3.35 -5.38 5.48
N THR A 131 -3.35 -6.04 6.65
CA THR A 131 -2.82 -5.45 7.90
C THR A 131 -1.35 -5.06 7.72
N GLY A 132 -0.53 -5.96 7.15
CA GLY A 132 0.89 -5.69 6.88
C GLY A 132 1.10 -4.56 5.88
N ALA A 133 0.50 -4.65 4.69
CA ALA A 133 0.62 -3.65 3.63
C ALA A 133 0.16 -2.26 4.09
N TRP A 134 -1.03 -2.18 4.69
CA TRP A 134 -1.63 -0.91 5.06
C TRP A 134 -0.93 -0.28 6.25
N SER A 135 -0.60 -1.05 7.29
CA SER A 135 0.15 -0.50 8.42
C SER A 135 1.54 -0.01 8.02
N ALA A 136 2.22 -0.70 7.10
CA ALA A 136 3.48 -0.22 6.54
C ALA A 136 3.29 1.07 5.74
N PHE A 137 2.23 1.19 4.93
CA PHE A 137 1.91 2.43 4.22
C PHE A 137 1.71 3.60 5.19
N LEU A 138 0.92 3.41 6.25
CA LEU A 138 0.63 4.45 7.24
C LEU A 138 1.85 4.91 8.04
N THR A 139 2.83 4.01 8.26
CA THR A 139 3.96 4.25 9.18
C THR A 139 5.29 4.51 8.48
N ALA A 140 5.43 4.16 7.19
CA ALA A 140 6.72 4.14 6.50
C ALA A 140 7.47 5.47 6.58
N ALA A 141 6.79 6.59 6.28
CA ALA A 141 7.46 7.87 6.28
C ALA A 141 7.68 8.46 7.69
N ALA A 142 6.96 8.00 8.72
CA ALA A 142 7.26 8.36 10.11
C ALA A 142 8.54 7.68 10.60
N VAL A 143 8.68 6.39 10.27
CA VAL A 143 9.87 5.59 10.64
C VAL A 143 11.10 6.03 9.83
N GLY A 144 10.92 6.37 8.54
CA GLY A 144 12.02 6.83 7.69
C GLY A 144 12.67 8.14 8.14
N VAL A 145 11.95 9.01 8.86
CA VAL A 145 12.47 10.29 9.40
C VAL A 145 13.13 10.10 10.78
N GLN A 146 12.61 9.18 11.61
CA GLN A 146 13.09 8.98 12.99
C GLN A 146 14.39 8.17 13.07
N VAL A 147 14.74 7.40 12.04
CA VAL A 147 15.98 6.63 11.97
C VAL A 147 16.97 7.42 11.10
N PRO A 148 18.06 7.98 11.64
CA PRO A 148 19.05 8.68 10.85
C PRO A 148 19.61 7.72 9.78
N VAL A 149 19.23 7.96 8.54
CA VAL A 149 19.80 7.29 7.38
C VAL A 149 21.01 8.11 6.99
N ASP A 150 22.17 7.82 7.59
CA ASP A 150 23.42 8.40 7.13
C ASP A 150 23.57 8.15 5.61
N PRO A 151 24.22 9.05 4.86
CA PRO A 151 24.30 8.99 3.39
C PRO A 151 25.03 7.75 2.84
N VAL A 152 25.48 6.84 3.71
CA VAL A 152 26.00 5.53 3.36
C VAL A 152 25.29 4.47 4.21
N GLN A 153 24.67 3.49 3.53
CA GLN A 153 24.00 2.29 4.05
C GLN A 153 22.46 2.36 4.22
N TRP A 154 21.76 2.35 3.08
CA TRP A 154 20.40 1.86 2.86
C TRP A 154 19.79 1.09 4.05
N THR A 155 18.99 1.81 4.85
CA THR A 155 18.26 1.30 6.01
C THR A 155 16.92 0.71 5.59
N ILE A 156 16.94 -0.30 4.72
CA ILE A 156 15.86 -1.28 4.85
C ILE A 156 16.06 -1.87 6.25
N THR A 157 15.06 -1.78 7.13
CA THR A 157 15.18 -2.30 8.49
C THR A 157 15.55 -3.77 8.40
N GLN A 158 16.84 -4.09 8.58
CA GLN A 158 17.37 -5.44 8.31
C GLN A 158 16.66 -6.49 9.14
N TRP A 159 16.24 -6.09 10.34
CA TRP A 159 15.37 -6.87 11.21
C TRP A 159 14.04 -7.23 10.55
N LEU A 160 13.39 -6.29 9.84
CA LEU A 160 12.14 -6.54 9.13
C LEU A 160 12.36 -7.50 7.93
N LEU A 161 13.44 -7.31 7.16
CA LEU A 161 13.82 -8.26 6.09
C LEU A 161 14.11 -9.65 6.66
N ALA A 162 14.83 -9.75 7.78
CA ALA A 162 15.16 -11.01 8.42
C ALA A 162 13.90 -11.71 8.95
N ILE A 163 13.00 -10.98 9.63
CA ILE A 163 11.72 -11.50 10.12
C ILE A 163 10.86 -11.97 8.94
N ALA A 164 10.74 -11.16 7.88
CA ALA A 164 10.00 -11.54 6.68
C ALA A 164 10.60 -12.78 6.02
N LEU A 165 11.92 -12.87 5.90
CA LEU A 165 12.61 -14.03 5.34
C LEU A 165 12.31 -15.29 6.15
N VAL A 166 12.44 -15.24 7.47
CA VAL A 166 12.14 -16.37 8.36
C VAL A 166 10.68 -16.78 8.22
N ALA A 167 9.75 -15.84 8.20
CA ALA A 167 8.34 -16.11 8.03
C ALA A 167 8.02 -16.74 6.67
N LEU A 168 8.60 -16.22 5.58
CA LEU A 168 8.44 -16.74 4.22
C LEU A 168 9.01 -18.15 4.08
N VAL A 169 10.19 -18.42 4.63
CA VAL A 169 10.79 -19.76 4.63
C VAL A 169 9.93 -20.72 5.46
N ALA A 170 9.48 -20.32 6.65
CA ALA A 170 8.59 -21.13 7.47
C ALA A 170 7.26 -21.44 6.75
N ALA A 171 6.67 -20.46 6.08
CA ALA A 171 5.46 -20.64 5.28
C ALA A 171 5.69 -21.57 4.08
N ALA A 172 6.84 -21.44 3.40
CA ALA A 172 7.20 -22.33 2.30
C ALA A 172 7.41 -23.79 2.74
N LEU A 173 8.00 -24.01 3.92
CA LEU A 173 8.25 -25.34 4.47
C LEU A 173 6.98 -26.01 5.02
N THR A 174 6.03 -25.22 5.53
CA THR A 174 4.78 -25.73 6.13
C THR A 174 3.60 -25.79 5.17
N ALA A 175 3.72 -25.19 3.97
CA ALA A 175 2.68 -25.23 2.95
C ALA A 175 2.40 -26.66 2.47
N THR A 176 1.13 -27.06 2.52
CA THR A 176 0.69 -28.38 2.04
C THR A 176 0.69 -28.44 0.52
N PRO A 177 1.21 -29.53 -0.09
CA PRO A 177 1.10 -29.75 -1.53
C PRO A 177 -0.38 -29.97 -1.91
N GLY A 178 -0.87 -29.23 -2.90
CA GLY A 178 -2.23 -29.36 -3.44
C GLY A 178 -3.28 -28.39 -2.90
N GLY A 179 -2.89 -27.38 -2.10
CA GLY A 179 -3.78 -26.26 -1.80
C GLY A 179 -4.20 -25.54 -3.09
N ARG A 180 -5.49 -25.58 -3.42
CA ARG A 180 -6.01 -24.97 -4.65
C ARG A 180 -5.88 -23.46 -4.56
N THR A 181 -4.95 -22.90 -5.33
CA THR A 181 -4.97 -21.48 -5.66
C THR A 181 -6.15 -21.22 -6.62
N GLN A 182 -6.70 -20.02 -6.57
CA GLN A 182 -7.85 -19.61 -7.38
C GLN A 182 -7.61 -19.88 -8.86
N GLY A 183 -8.67 -20.27 -9.58
CA GLY A 183 -8.61 -20.61 -11.01
C GLY A 183 -8.04 -19.46 -11.84
N PHE A 184 -7.16 -19.81 -12.78
CA PHE A 184 -6.50 -18.88 -13.67
C PHE A 184 -7.46 -18.34 -14.75
N ASP A 185 -7.71 -17.03 -14.77
CA ASP A 185 -8.44 -16.35 -15.85
C ASP A 185 -7.49 -15.42 -16.63
N PRO A 186 -7.11 -15.76 -17.88
CA PRO A 186 -6.17 -14.96 -18.68
C PRO A 186 -6.63 -13.53 -18.96
N ARG A 187 -7.95 -13.31 -19.07
CA ARG A 187 -8.51 -12.01 -19.42
C ARG A 187 -8.40 -11.04 -18.25
N LEU A 188 -8.67 -11.53 -17.04
CA LEU A 188 -8.57 -10.74 -15.82
C LEU A 188 -7.15 -10.18 -15.60
N LEU A 189 -6.13 -10.91 -16.02
CA LEU A 189 -4.72 -10.52 -15.90
C LEU A 189 -4.39 -9.36 -16.82
N MET A 190 -4.77 -9.46 -18.09
CA MET A 190 -4.48 -8.42 -19.06
C MET A 190 -5.18 -7.13 -18.64
N VAL A 191 -6.41 -7.23 -18.15
CA VAL A 191 -7.18 -6.12 -17.59
C VAL A 191 -6.48 -5.52 -16.37
N THR A 192 -6.14 -6.34 -15.36
CA THR A 192 -5.56 -5.84 -14.10
C THR A 192 -4.15 -5.31 -14.28
N ALA A 193 -3.31 -5.93 -15.11
CA ALA A 193 -1.96 -5.43 -15.40
C ALA A 193 -2.00 -4.12 -16.19
N LEU A 194 -2.90 -4.02 -17.18
CA LEU A 194 -3.10 -2.79 -17.95
C LEU A 194 -3.66 -1.68 -17.06
N ALA A 195 -4.65 -1.98 -16.21
CA ALA A 195 -5.20 -1.06 -15.24
C ALA A 195 -4.13 -0.57 -14.25
N ALA A 196 -3.29 -1.47 -13.72
CA ALA A 196 -2.17 -1.11 -12.84
C ALA A 196 -1.20 -0.14 -13.53
N GLY A 197 -0.79 -0.45 -14.76
CA GLY A 197 0.09 0.43 -15.53
C GLY A 197 -0.54 1.79 -15.85
N VAL A 198 -1.76 1.80 -16.35
CA VAL A 198 -2.49 3.03 -16.72
C VAL A 198 -2.74 3.91 -15.51
N LEU A 199 -3.17 3.34 -14.38
CA LEU A 199 -3.40 4.11 -13.15
C LEU A 199 -2.09 4.64 -12.57
N ALA A 200 -1.04 3.81 -12.49
CA ALA A 200 0.24 4.26 -11.94
C ALA A 200 0.85 5.41 -12.76
N VAL A 201 0.86 5.27 -14.09
CA VAL A 201 1.33 6.33 -14.99
C VAL A 201 0.41 7.55 -14.94
N GLY A 202 -0.91 7.33 -15.02
CA GLY A 202 -1.90 8.40 -14.98
C GLY A 202 -1.80 9.23 -13.71
N TYR A 203 -1.73 8.60 -12.54
CA TYR A 203 -1.59 9.29 -11.26
C TYR A 203 -0.25 10.04 -11.16
N ARG A 204 0.83 9.49 -11.68
CA ARG A 204 2.11 10.22 -11.72
C ARG A 204 2.01 11.50 -12.57
N LEU A 205 1.46 11.38 -13.78
CA LEU A 205 1.30 12.51 -14.71
C LEU A 205 0.33 13.56 -14.15
N LEU A 206 -0.73 13.13 -13.48
CA LEU A 206 -1.65 14.03 -12.78
C LEU A 206 -0.96 14.77 -11.62
N GLY A 207 -0.14 14.07 -10.83
CA GLY A 207 0.66 14.72 -9.78
C GLY A 207 1.63 15.74 -10.37
N GLU A 208 2.31 15.40 -11.46
CA GLU A 208 3.22 16.32 -12.16
C GLU A 208 2.49 17.55 -12.70
N LEU A 209 1.33 17.36 -13.32
CA LEU A 209 0.47 18.45 -13.79
C LEU A 209 0.13 19.41 -12.64
N VAL A 210 -0.31 18.89 -11.49
CA VAL A 210 -0.63 19.70 -10.31
C VAL A 210 0.61 20.47 -9.82
N THR A 211 1.78 19.81 -9.74
CA THR A 211 3.01 20.50 -9.32
C THR A 211 3.47 21.58 -10.31
N SER A 212 3.32 21.35 -11.63
CA SER A 212 3.70 22.32 -12.67
C SER A 212 2.83 23.57 -12.65
N GLU A 213 1.57 23.43 -12.23
CA GLU A 213 0.59 24.51 -12.13
C GLU A 213 0.57 25.17 -10.73
N ALA A 214 1.40 24.70 -9.78
CA ALA A 214 1.47 25.27 -8.43
C ALA A 214 1.93 26.74 -8.39
N GLY A 215 2.70 27.17 -9.39
CA GLY A 215 3.13 28.56 -9.56
C GLY A 215 2.21 29.39 -10.47
N ALA A 216 1.16 28.80 -11.04
CA ALA A 216 0.20 29.52 -11.86
C ALA A 216 -0.75 30.37 -11.00
N GLY A 217 -1.48 31.29 -11.63
CA GLY A 217 -2.51 32.08 -10.94
C GLY A 217 -3.52 31.17 -10.21
N GLY A 218 -4.00 31.59 -9.03
CA GLY A 218 -4.72 30.71 -8.08
C GLY A 218 -5.91 29.95 -8.66
N ALA A 219 -6.66 30.54 -9.61
CA ALA A 219 -7.77 29.84 -10.27
C ALA A 219 -7.29 28.64 -11.11
N ARG A 220 -6.22 28.80 -11.89
CA ARG A 220 -5.67 27.76 -12.77
C ARG A 220 -5.08 26.61 -11.96
N MET A 221 -4.37 26.94 -10.87
CA MET A 221 -3.88 25.96 -9.89
C MET A 221 -5.03 25.10 -9.32
N TRP A 222 -6.14 25.73 -8.90
CA TRP A 222 -7.30 25.01 -8.38
C TRP A 222 -8.01 24.14 -9.43
N PHE A 223 -8.12 24.62 -10.67
CA PHE A 223 -8.67 23.81 -11.76
C PHE A 223 -7.81 22.57 -12.03
N ALA A 224 -6.48 22.70 -12.01
CA ALA A 224 -5.57 21.56 -12.15
C ALA A 224 -5.71 20.58 -10.98
N ALA A 225 -5.78 21.08 -9.74
CA ALA A 225 -5.92 20.27 -8.53
C ALA A 225 -7.23 19.46 -8.50
N VAL A 226 -8.37 20.16 -8.66
CA VAL A 226 -9.69 19.53 -8.66
C VAL A 226 -9.84 18.61 -9.87
N GLY A 227 -9.38 19.05 -11.05
CA GLY A 227 -9.37 18.23 -12.26
C GLY A 227 -8.59 16.93 -12.06
N ALA A 228 -7.41 16.99 -11.44
CA ALA A 228 -6.60 15.80 -11.16
C ALA A 228 -7.29 14.84 -10.18
N LEU A 229 -7.90 15.35 -9.10
CA LEU A 229 -8.66 14.52 -8.16
C LEU A 229 -9.87 13.87 -8.83
N VAL A 230 -10.59 14.59 -9.68
CA VAL A 230 -11.73 14.05 -10.43
C VAL A 230 -11.28 12.96 -11.41
N VAL A 231 -10.23 13.21 -12.20
CA VAL A 231 -9.69 12.20 -13.13
C VAL A 231 -9.17 10.98 -12.39
N MET A 232 -8.57 11.16 -11.20
CA MET A 232 -8.13 10.06 -10.34
C MET A 232 -9.30 9.17 -9.91
N VAL A 233 -10.40 9.77 -9.44
CA VAL A 233 -11.62 9.02 -9.05
C VAL A 233 -12.27 8.34 -10.26
N ILE A 234 -12.35 9.02 -11.41
CA ILE A 234 -12.85 8.42 -12.65
C ILE A 234 -11.98 7.24 -13.06
N GLY A 235 -10.66 7.34 -12.96
CA GLY A 235 -9.74 6.24 -13.20
C GLY A 235 -10.05 5.03 -12.32
N ALA A 236 -10.19 5.26 -11.00
CA ALA A 236 -10.58 4.23 -10.05
C ALA A 236 -11.94 3.60 -10.40
N GLU A 237 -12.94 4.40 -10.74
CA GLU A 237 -14.28 3.93 -11.13
C GLU A 237 -14.27 3.13 -12.44
N VAL A 238 -13.54 3.60 -13.45
CA VAL A 238 -13.37 2.87 -14.71
C VAL A 238 -12.71 1.53 -14.43
N THR A 239 -11.65 1.47 -13.63
CA THR A 239 -11.02 0.19 -13.28
C THR A 239 -11.95 -0.73 -12.50
N ALA A 240 -12.74 -0.19 -11.56
CA ALA A 240 -13.76 -0.93 -10.82
C ALA A 240 -14.78 -1.58 -11.76
N ARG A 241 -15.19 -0.88 -12.84
CA ARG A 241 -16.14 -1.39 -13.84
C ARG A 241 -15.58 -2.47 -14.78
N VAL A 242 -14.26 -2.56 -14.94
CA VAL A 242 -13.62 -3.58 -15.79
C VAL A 242 -13.26 -4.84 -14.99
N VAL A 243 -13.22 -4.74 -13.67
CA VAL A 243 -13.03 -5.84 -12.73
C VAL A 243 -14.35 -6.64 -12.55
N PRO A 244 -14.31 -7.95 -12.24
CA PRO A 244 -15.51 -8.75 -12.03
C PRO A 244 -16.45 -8.16 -10.96
N SER A 245 -17.76 -8.33 -11.17
CA SER A 245 -18.79 -7.88 -10.23
C SER A 245 -18.57 -8.47 -8.84
N GLY A 246 -18.39 -7.60 -7.83
CA GLY A 246 -18.08 -7.97 -6.45
C GLY A 246 -16.68 -7.56 -5.99
N ASP A 247 -15.74 -7.36 -6.91
CA ASP A 247 -14.36 -6.96 -6.64
C ASP A 247 -14.10 -5.46 -6.93
N ASP A 248 -15.12 -4.77 -7.46
CA ASP A 248 -15.13 -3.38 -7.91
C ASP A 248 -14.89 -2.37 -6.77
N ARG A 249 -15.32 -2.72 -5.55
CA ARG A 249 -15.27 -1.85 -4.37
C ARG A 249 -13.86 -1.60 -3.86
N PHE A 250 -12.93 -2.54 -4.04
CA PHE A 250 -11.61 -2.48 -3.40
C PHE A 250 -10.78 -1.29 -3.88
N VAL A 251 -10.77 -1.03 -5.19
CA VAL A 251 -9.96 0.04 -5.80
C VAL A 251 -10.44 1.43 -5.34
N LEU A 252 -11.76 1.61 -5.27
CA LEU A 252 -12.37 2.84 -4.77
C LEU A 252 -12.12 3.00 -3.26
N ALA A 253 -12.20 1.92 -2.49
CA ALA A 253 -11.90 1.94 -1.06
C ALA A 253 -10.45 2.33 -0.78
N VAL A 254 -9.48 1.79 -1.54
CA VAL A 254 -8.06 2.20 -1.46
C VAL A 254 -7.91 3.68 -1.78
N THR A 255 -8.52 4.17 -2.86
CA THR A 255 -8.44 5.57 -3.26
C THR A 255 -8.99 6.50 -2.18
N GLY A 256 -10.16 6.18 -1.61
CA GLY A 256 -10.74 6.93 -0.51
C GLY A 256 -9.91 6.85 0.78
N ALA A 257 -9.34 5.70 1.09
CA ALA A 257 -8.53 5.49 2.28
C ALA A 257 -7.23 6.31 2.24
N VAL A 258 -6.55 6.38 1.08
CA VAL A 258 -5.36 7.21 0.90
C VAL A 258 -5.70 8.69 1.05
N ALA A 259 -6.80 9.15 0.44
CA ALA A 259 -7.27 10.53 0.57
C ALA A 259 -7.61 10.90 2.02
N ALA A 260 -8.22 9.98 2.78
CA ALA A 260 -8.57 10.20 4.19
C ALA A 260 -7.32 10.27 5.09
N VAL A 261 -6.33 9.41 4.86
CA VAL A 261 -5.14 9.30 5.71
C VAL A 261 -4.16 10.45 5.53
N TYR A 262 -4.03 10.95 4.30
CA TYR A 262 -2.90 11.81 3.91
C TYR A 262 -2.65 13.02 4.85
N PRO A 263 -3.66 13.81 5.24
CA PRO A 263 -3.45 14.97 6.12
C PRO A 263 -2.84 14.61 7.48
N VAL A 264 -3.31 13.53 8.09
CA VAL A 264 -2.89 13.10 9.43
C VAL A 264 -1.59 12.28 9.38
N MET A 265 -1.30 11.65 8.25
CA MET A 265 0.00 10.99 8.00
C MET A 265 1.17 11.98 8.14
N LEU A 266 0.98 13.23 7.70
CA LEU A 266 1.99 14.30 7.85
C LEU A 266 2.17 14.73 9.32
N GLU A 267 1.10 14.77 10.11
CA GLU A 267 1.20 15.03 11.56
C GLU A 267 2.01 13.94 12.27
N LEU A 268 1.84 12.67 11.87
CA LEU A 268 2.63 11.57 12.39
C LEU A 268 4.13 11.75 12.10
N PHE A 269 4.49 12.26 10.93
CA PHE A 269 5.89 12.52 10.56
C PHE A 269 6.53 13.59 11.45
N GLY A 270 5.79 14.66 11.77
CA GLY A 270 6.27 15.75 12.61
C GLY A 270 6.30 15.43 14.12
N SER A 271 5.68 14.34 14.55
CA SER A 271 5.46 14.05 15.99
C SER A 271 6.71 13.64 16.76
N GLY A 272 7.69 12.99 16.12
CA GLY A 272 8.90 12.45 16.76
C GLY A 272 8.68 11.34 17.81
N GLN A 273 7.44 10.86 18.01
CA GLN A 273 7.14 9.85 19.03
C GLN A 273 7.28 8.43 18.46
N TRP A 274 8.23 7.67 18.99
CA TRP A 274 8.59 6.33 18.50
C TRP A 274 7.48 5.26 18.68
N TRP A 275 6.56 5.47 19.61
CA TRP A 275 5.48 4.51 19.93
C TRP A 275 4.22 4.72 19.08
N LEU A 276 4.05 5.87 18.43
CA LEU A 276 2.87 6.15 17.59
C LEU A 276 2.72 5.20 16.39
N PRO A 277 3.80 4.82 15.68
CA PRO A 277 3.71 3.79 14.64
C PRO A 277 3.14 2.46 15.15
N LEU A 278 3.48 2.04 16.37
CA LEU A 278 2.96 0.81 16.98
C LEU A 278 1.45 0.92 17.23
N LEU A 279 0.98 2.07 17.70
CA LEU A 279 -0.44 2.35 17.87
C LEU A 279 -1.18 2.27 16.53
N VAL A 280 -0.64 2.88 15.48
CA VAL A 280 -1.23 2.87 14.13
C VAL A 280 -1.33 1.44 13.58
N VAL A 281 -0.29 0.62 13.75
CA VAL A 281 -0.29 -0.79 13.37
C VAL A 281 -1.39 -1.55 14.12
N ALA A 282 -1.48 -1.37 15.44
CA ALA A 282 -2.49 -2.01 16.28
C ALA A 282 -3.92 -1.59 15.89
N ALA A 283 -4.14 -0.30 15.67
CA ALA A 283 -5.43 0.24 15.29
C ALA A 283 -5.88 -0.24 13.89
N ALA A 284 -4.97 -0.27 12.91
CA ALA A 284 -5.23 -0.85 11.60
C ALA A 284 -5.62 -2.33 11.72
N ALA A 285 -4.88 -3.11 12.51
CA ALA A 285 -5.21 -4.53 12.76
C ALA A 285 -6.58 -4.70 13.42
N VAL A 286 -6.93 -3.86 14.40
CA VAL A 286 -8.27 -3.86 15.02
C VAL A 286 -9.35 -3.57 13.98
N GLY A 287 -9.17 -2.55 13.15
CA GLY A 287 -10.09 -2.23 12.05
C GLY A 287 -10.31 -3.41 11.10
N VAL A 288 -9.22 -4.06 10.67
CA VAL A 288 -9.26 -5.25 9.83
C VAL A 288 -10.02 -6.39 10.52
N CYS A 289 -9.72 -6.67 11.79
CA CYS A 289 -10.36 -7.73 12.59
C CYS A 289 -11.85 -7.46 12.87
N CYS A 290 -12.28 -6.20 12.89
CA CYS A 290 -13.69 -5.83 13.11
C CYS A 290 -14.57 -6.01 11.86
N SER A 291 -13.97 -6.11 10.67
CA SER A 291 -14.71 -6.17 9.40
C SER A 291 -15.67 -7.35 9.22
N PRO A 292 -15.47 -8.57 9.78
CA PRO A 292 -16.47 -9.63 9.69
C PRO A 292 -17.74 -9.29 10.47
N TYR A 293 -17.65 -8.41 11.46
CA TYR A 293 -18.77 -7.95 12.29
C TYR A 293 -19.42 -6.68 11.74
N VAL A 294 -18.67 -5.86 11.01
CA VAL A 294 -19.12 -4.60 10.43
C VAL A 294 -18.73 -4.56 8.96
N PRO A 295 -19.51 -5.22 8.07
CA PRO A 295 -19.19 -5.36 6.64
C PRO A 295 -19.48 -4.09 5.82
N TYR A 296 -19.43 -2.91 6.44
CA TYR A 296 -19.78 -1.64 5.81
C TYR A 296 -18.53 -0.81 5.53
N ALA A 297 -17.94 -1.02 4.35
CA ALA A 297 -16.72 -0.31 3.95
C ALA A 297 -16.90 1.23 3.94
N ALA A 298 -18.08 1.70 3.52
CA ALA A 298 -18.43 3.12 3.57
C ALA A 298 -18.36 3.69 5.00
N ALA A 299 -18.76 2.94 6.03
CA ALA A 299 -18.74 3.43 7.41
C ALA A 299 -17.30 3.67 7.89
N GLY A 300 -16.37 2.76 7.58
CA GLY A 300 -14.95 2.92 7.89
C GLY A 300 -14.34 4.15 7.22
N LEU A 301 -14.64 4.37 5.93
CA LEU A 301 -14.18 5.56 5.19
C LEU A 301 -14.78 6.85 5.75
N VAL A 302 -16.09 6.87 6.05
CA VAL A 302 -16.76 8.05 6.60
C VAL A 302 -16.14 8.45 7.94
N VAL A 303 -15.84 7.49 8.82
CA VAL A 303 -15.16 7.78 10.10
C VAL A 303 -13.76 8.35 9.85
N ALA A 304 -12.95 7.72 8.99
CA ALA A 304 -11.61 8.20 8.68
C ALA A 304 -11.62 9.62 8.07
N LEU A 305 -12.54 9.88 7.13
CA LEU A 305 -12.69 11.18 6.50
C LEU A 305 -13.20 12.24 7.48
N ALA A 306 -14.20 11.91 8.30
CA ALA A 306 -14.73 12.85 9.29
C ALA A 306 -13.65 13.28 10.28
N VAL A 307 -12.82 12.34 10.78
CA VAL A 307 -11.73 12.67 11.71
C VAL A 307 -10.64 13.49 11.03
N SER A 308 -10.23 13.11 9.81
CA SER A 308 -9.18 13.82 9.06
C SER A 308 -9.59 15.24 8.69
N THR A 309 -10.84 15.40 8.23
CA THR A 309 -11.39 16.72 7.88
C THR A 309 -11.64 17.59 9.10
N ALA A 310 -12.15 17.00 10.18
CA ALA A 310 -12.38 17.73 11.42
C ALA A 310 -11.07 18.25 12.03
N ALA A 311 -10.00 17.48 11.93
CA ALA A 311 -8.66 17.90 12.37
C ALA A 311 -8.17 19.15 11.63
N VAL A 312 -8.48 19.29 10.35
CA VAL A 312 -8.01 20.44 9.54
C VAL A 312 -8.97 21.63 9.63
N LEU A 313 -10.29 21.39 9.60
CA LEU A 313 -11.29 22.46 9.53
C LEU A 313 -11.66 23.08 10.88
N TRP A 314 -11.51 22.32 11.97
CA TRP A 314 -11.80 22.79 13.32
C TRP A 314 -10.55 22.66 14.20
N PRO A 315 -9.71 23.71 14.30
CA PRO A 315 -8.52 23.69 15.15
C PRO A 315 -8.81 23.29 16.60
N GLN A 316 -9.96 23.71 17.13
CA GLN A 316 -10.43 23.31 18.46
C GLN A 316 -10.61 21.79 18.59
N PHE A 317 -11.01 21.08 17.53
CA PHE A 317 -11.09 19.62 17.55
C PHE A 317 -9.69 19.00 17.61
N ALA A 318 -8.73 19.53 16.85
CA ALA A 318 -7.34 19.05 16.89
C ALA A 318 -6.65 19.30 18.23
N GLU A 319 -6.99 20.39 18.92
CA GLU A 319 -6.52 20.72 20.27
C GLU A 319 -7.16 19.82 21.33
N ASN A 320 -8.47 19.58 21.24
CA ASN A 320 -9.23 18.80 22.23
C ASN A 320 -9.06 17.28 22.07
N VAL A 321 -8.84 16.79 20.84
CA VAL A 321 -8.67 15.36 20.56
C VAL A 321 -7.20 15.06 20.27
N PRO A 322 -6.53 14.31 21.16
CA PRO A 322 -5.09 14.12 21.05
C PRO A 322 -4.74 13.31 19.79
N LEU A 323 -3.60 13.64 19.18
CA LEU A 323 -3.09 12.99 17.95
C LEU A 323 -3.17 11.45 17.95
N PRO A 324 -2.82 10.72 19.03
CA PRO A 324 -2.92 9.26 19.08
C PRO A 324 -4.35 8.75 18.82
N VAL A 325 -5.37 9.44 19.35
CA VAL A 325 -6.78 9.07 19.18
C VAL A 325 -7.22 9.30 17.73
N ARG A 326 -6.82 10.44 17.14
CA ARG A 326 -7.11 10.75 15.73
C ARG A 326 -6.49 9.72 14.79
N LEU A 327 -5.22 9.40 15.01
CA LEU A 327 -4.49 8.36 14.27
C LEU A 327 -5.13 6.98 14.42
N ALA A 328 -5.50 6.58 15.64
CA ALA A 328 -6.13 5.29 15.88
C ALA A 328 -7.49 5.18 15.17
N LEU A 329 -8.33 6.23 15.21
CA LEU A 329 -9.62 6.24 14.53
C LEU A 329 -9.47 6.16 13.00
N ILE A 330 -8.53 6.89 12.42
CA ILE A 330 -8.28 6.86 10.97
C ILE A 330 -7.69 5.52 10.53
N ALA A 331 -6.72 4.99 11.27
CA ALA A 331 -6.11 3.69 10.97
C ALA A 331 -7.12 2.54 11.10
N ALA A 332 -7.95 2.55 12.15
CA ALA A 332 -9.02 1.57 12.33
C ALA A 332 -10.11 1.71 11.27
N GLY A 333 -10.55 2.94 10.95
CA GLY A 333 -11.58 3.20 9.94
C GLY A 333 -11.16 2.78 8.54
N THR A 334 -9.93 3.14 8.12
CA THR A 334 -9.38 2.71 6.84
C THR A 334 -9.07 1.22 6.80
N GLY A 335 -8.55 0.64 7.90
CA GLY A 335 -8.38 -0.80 8.05
C GLY A 335 -9.71 -1.55 7.84
N LEU A 336 -10.77 -1.12 8.53
CA LEU A 336 -12.12 -1.66 8.39
C LEU A 336 -12.64 -1.55 6.96
N ALA A 337 -12.47 -0.38 6.32
CA ALA A 337 -12.95 -0.12 4.98
C ALA A 337 -12.31 -1.02 3.92
N LEU A 338 -10.99 -1.15 3.97
CA LEU A 338 -10.24 -1.99 3.05
C LEU A 338 -10.53 -3.47 3.27
N ALA A 339 -10.67 -3.86 4.53
CA ALA A 339 -10.93 -5.22 4.95
C ALA A 339 -12.33 -5.66 4.47
N SER A 340 -13.36 -4.84 4.69
CA SER A 340 -14.73 -5.11 4.24
C SER A 340 -14.94 -4.99 2.72
N SER A 341 -13.95 -4.49 1.99
CA SER A 341 -13.95 -4.41 0.52
C SER A 341 -12.94 -5.38 -0.13
N LEU A 342 -12.39 -6.34 0.63
CA LEU A 342 -11.41 -7.29 0.10
C LEU A 342 -12.00 -8.06 -1.10
N PRO A 343 -11.27 -8.09 -2.24
CA PRO A 343 -11.76 -8.75 -3.44
C PRO A 343 -11.60 -10.27 -3.32
N GLY A 344 -12.49 -10.99 -3.99
CA GLY A 344 -12.37 -12.42 -4.20
C GLY A 344 -11.18 -12.78 -5.08
N SER A 345 -10.78 -11.91 -6.01
CA SER A 345 -9.61 -12.12 -6.89
C SER A 345 -8.29 -11.59 -6.31
N ALA A 346 -7.28 -12.47 -6.27
CA ALA A 346 -5.93 -12.08 -5.86
C ALA A 346 -5.29 -11.06 -6.83
N ALA A 347 -5.62 -11.10 -8.13
CA ALA A 347 -5.08 -10.14 -9.11
C ALA A 347 -5.59 -8.71 -8.83
N VAL A 348 -6.86 -8.59 -8.45
CA VAL A 348 -7.49 -7.31 -8.07
C VAL A 348 -6.90 -6.81 -6.75
N ALA A 349 -6.65 -7.72 -5.81
CA ALA A 349 -5.98 -7.35 -4.56
C ALA A 349 -4.57 -6.81 -4.80
N ALA A 350 -3.76 -7.46 -5.63
CA ALA A 350 -2.43 -6.97 -5.97
C ALA A 350 -2.47 -5.61 -6.67
N LEU A 351 -3.42 -5.42 -7.59
CA LEU A 351 -3.68 -4.10 -8.17
C LEU A 351 -3.98 -3.08 -7.06
N GLY A 352 -5.02 -3.29 -6.26
CA GLY A 352 -5.44 -2.33 -5.24
C GLY A 352 -4.35 -2.03 -4.20
N LEU A 353 -3.58 -3.02 -3.77
CA LEU A 353 -2.50 -2.85 -2.79
C LEU A 353 -1.25 -2.16 -3.35
N SER A 354 -1.10 -2.14 -4.69
CA SER A 354 -0.02 -1.40 -5.35
C SER A 354 -0.36 0.07 -5.60
N LEU A 355 -1.65 0.45 -5.54
CA LEU A 355 -2.12 1.82 -5.81
C LEU A 355 -1.80 2.88 -4.74
N PRO A 356 -1.60 2.59 -3.44
CA PRO A 356 -1.35 3.64 -2.46
C PRO A 356 -0.16 4.53 -2.80
N LEU A 357 0.91 3.95 -3.35
CA LEU A 357 2.13 4.66 -3.77
C LEU A 357 1.89 5.66 -4.92
N PRO A 358 1.34 5.28 -6.08
CA PRO A 358 1.06 6.25 -7.13
C PRO A 358 -0.03 7.27 -6.73
N LEU A 359 -0.99 6.89 -5.88
CA LEU A 359 -2.01 7.81 -5.37
C LEU A 359 -1.43 8.96 -4.52
N THR A 360 -0.39 8.71 -3.72
CA THR A 360 0.25 9.78 -2.93
C THR A 360 0.95 10.81 -3.81
N ALA A 361 1.29 10.50 -5.06
CA ALA A 361 1.84 11.49 -6.00
C ALA A 361 0.81 12.59 -6.33
N VAL A 362 -0.45 12.22 -6.58
CA VAL A 362 -1.52 13.19 -6.85
C VAL A 362 -1.94 13.89 -5.56
N ILE A 363 -2.28 13.11 -4.54
CA ILE A 363 -2.84 13.63 -3.28
C ILE A 363 -1.81 14.52 -2.57
N GLY A 364 -0.54 14.12 -2.60
CA GLY A 364 0.54 14.94 -2.07
C GLY A 364 0.81 16.20 -2.85
N ALA A 365 0.78 16.14 -4.20
CA ALA A 365 0.90 17.34 -5.02
C ALA A 365 -0.22 18.35 -4.70
N VAL A 366 -1.46 17.89 -4.54
CA VAL A 366 -2.60 18.75 -4.18
C VAL A 366 -2.44 19.33 -2.78
N TRP A 367 -1.98 18.52 -1.82
CA TRP A 367 -1.80 18.97 -0.44
C TRP A 367 -0.69 20.02 -0.30
N LEU A 368 0.37 19.92 -1.10
CA LEU A 368 1.52 20.82 -1.08
C LEU A 368 1.33 22.11 -1.89
N LEU A 369 0.15 22.33 -2.48
CA LEU A 369 -0.15 23.57 -3.17
C LEU A 369 -0.02 24.76 -2.20
N PRO A 370 0.46 25.93 -2.67
CA PRO A 370 0.51 27.16 -1.89
C PRO A 370 -0.90 27.75 -1.73
N ALA A 371 -1.80 26.98 -1.12
CA ALA A 371 -3.19 27.29 -0.91
C ALA A 371 -3.57 27.11 0.57
N ASP A 372 -4.73 27.63 0.95
CA ASP A 372 -5.29 27.39 2.28
C ASP A 372 -5.51 25.88 2.49
N THR A 373 -4.97 25.37 3.60
CA THR A 373 -5.05 23.94 3.97
C THR A 373 -6.50 23.50 4.19
N ALA A 374 -7.41 24.42 4.51
CA ALA A 374 -8.84 24.13 4.61
C ALA A 374 -9.43 23.71 3.25
N TRP A 375 -9.07 24.38 2.16
CA TRP A 375 -9.59 24.07 0.83
C TRP A 375 -9.02 22.76 0.29
N THR A 376 -7.75 22.46 0.55
CA THR A 376 -7.14 21.18 0.12
C THR A 376 -7.74 20.02 0.91
N ALA A 377 -7.95 20.18 2.21
CA ALA A 377 -8.66 19.20 3.03
C ALA A 377 -10.11 18.96 2.55
N LEU A 378 -10.85 20.01 2.19
CA LEU A 378 -12.20 19.85 1.63
C LEU A 378 -12.19 19.12 0.27
N ALA A 379 -11.21 19.40 -0.59
CA ALA A 379 -11.10 18.70 -1.87
C ALA A 379 -10.81 17.20 -1.68
N LEU A 380 -9.90 16.86 -0.75
CA LEU A 380 -9.63 15.46 -0.38
C LEU A 380 -10.82 14.80 0.30
N ALA A 381 -11.54 15.54 1.15
CA ALA A 381 -12.78 15.09 1.78
C ALA A 381 -13.84 14.70 0.75
N ALA A 382 -14.07 15.57 -0.23
CA ALA A 382 -15.03 15.36 -1.29
C ALA A 382 -14.64 14.13 -2.12
N THR A 383 -13.35 14.01 -2.46
CA THR A 383 -12.79 12.85 -3.16
C THR A 383 -13.08 11.55 -2.39
N GLY A 384 -12.75 11.52 -1.11
CA GLY A 384 -13.00 10.36 -0.25
C GLY A 384 -14.50 10.06 -0.06
N ALA A 385 -15.34 11.10 0.04
CA ALA A 385 -16.78 10.96 0.19
C ALA A 385 -17.42 10.35 -1.07
N VAL A 386 -16.97 10.75 -2.26
CA VAL A 386 -17.39 10.13 -3.52
C VAL A 386 -16.98 8.65 -3.55
N CYS A 387 -15.75 8.32 -3.16
CA CYS A 387 -15.32 6.92 -3.05
C CYS A 387 -16.17 6.13 -2.04
N ALA A 388 -16.46 6.71 -0.86
CA ALA A 388 -17.30 6.06 0.16
C ALA A 388 -18.73 5.83 -0.32
N TRP A 389 -19.28 6.76 -1.11
CA TRP A 389 -20.60 6.63 -1.72
C TRP A 389 -20.65 5.49 -2.74
N GLN A 390 -19.63 5.37 -3.59
CA GLN A 390 -19.56 4.33 -4.63
C GLN A 390 -19.32 2.92 -4.06
N VAL A 391 -18.77 2.83 -2.84
CA VAL A 391 -18.45 1.55 -2.18
C VAL A 391 -19.64 0.99 -1.36
N ARG A 392 -20.68 1.79 -1.15
CA ARG A 392 -21.93 1.37 -0.47
C ARG A 392 -22.65 0.30 -1.30
#